data_AF-A0A9W3AM37-F1
#
_entry.id   AF-A0A9W3AM37-F1
#
_cell.length_a   1.000
_cell.length_b   1.000
_cell.length_c   1.000
_cell.angle_alpha   90.00
_cell.angle_beta   90.00
_cell.angle_gamma   90.00
#
_symmetry.space_group_name_H-M   'P 1'
#
loop_
_entity.id
_entity.type
_entity.pdbx_description
1 polymer ?
#
loop_
_entity_poly.entity_id
_entity_poly.type
_entity_poly.pdbx_seq_one_letter_code
_entity_poly.pdbx_strand_id
1 'polypeptide(L)'
;MKLSQNWSMLLLVSVVLAVLVCTETRKRGANKSVCKYNKKGKEAECDTTTNTKAITFTLKKGDANTCAPTMVKQKPCNGTKKSKGNKDCKYDKQNASWSECDEATGKKKKTMPLKEGSSADCEPTQTKMKNCDKNKKMKPKKACMYEKQPWSVCDVETKQKQRDMILIKGNSTQCVPKKTITKACKKTCRYDRSGWSACDKLTRQKQRQLTPKSNSLPQCTPTVETRPCYVRAELTAAKPHKCRYMPGTWSECDPRSNTMTMVMTSKTRDPVCQKYKKLSRKCKAACKFRRGEWSECDETSQLMTRVDSLVSGSPKQCDESRQITKKCRRKCKYTFGEWGECDPVTNHRTRVKKLVDGGDQTKCLPEDIVTKPCEKKNGRERCFYGAWGEFGPCTNGVVTKNRQVLQGGVECERKAVITQACTKTPGS
;
A
#
# COMPACT_ATOMS: atom_id res chain seq x y z
N MET A 1 4.32 -20.59 -79.01
CA MET A 1 4.02 -21.49 -77.87
C MET A 1 3.89 -20.65 -76.61
N LYS A 2 2.66 -20.51 -76.11
CA LYS A 2 2.30 -19.71 -74.93
C LYS A 2 2.45 -20.60 -73.69
N LEU A 3 3.30 -20.23 -72.74
CA LEU A 3 3.40 -20.87 -71.42
C LEU A 3 3.31 -19.80 -70.32
N SER A 4 2.10 -19.78 -69.75
CA SER A 4 1.64 -19.28 -68.44
C SER A 4 2.40 -18.17 -67.71
N GLN A 5 1.89 -16.96 -67.85
CA GLN A 5 2.14 -15.79 -66.99
C GLN A 5 1.41 -15.87 -65.62
N ASN A 6 0.72 -16.99 -65.34
CA ASN A 6 -0.13 -17.17 -64.15
C ASN A 6 0.58 -17.80 -62.93
N TRP A 7 1.82 -18.28 -63.06
CA TRP A 7 2.51 -18.95 -61.95
C TRP A 7 3.28 -17.99 -61.02
N SER A 8 3.63 -16.79 -61.49
CA SER A 8 4.39 -15.82 -60.69
C SER A 8 3.51 -15.02 -59.69
N MET A 9 2.24 -14.79 -60.02
CA MET A 9 1.29 -14.11 -59.12
C MET A 9 0.78 -15.00 -57.98
N LEU A 10 0.71 -16.32 -58.18
CA LEU A 10 0.30 -17.26 -57.12
C LEU A 10 1.37 -17.45 -56.03
N LEU A 11 2.65 -17.33 -56.38
CA LEU A 11 3.76 -17.36 -55.42
C LEU A 11 3.87 -16.06 -54.60
N LEU A 12 3.57 -14.90 -55.20
CA LEU A 12 3.56 -13.63 -54.46
C LEU A 12 2.35 -13.49 -53.52
N VAL A 13 1.18 -14.01 -53.90
CA VAL A 13 -0.01 -13.99 -53.02
C VAL A 13 0.13 -14.98 -51.84
N SER A 14 0.82 -16.12 -52.03
CA SER A 14 1.06 -17.08 -50.95
C SER A 14 2.15 -16.63 -49.95
N VAL A 15 3.15 -15.87 -50.39
CA VAL A 15 4.16 -15.27 -49.49
C VAL A 15 3.58 -14.09 -48.69
N VAL A 16 2.66 -13.30 -49.26
CA VAL A 16 2.00 -12.20 -48.53
C VAL A 16 0.94 -12.72 -47.54
N LEU A 17 0.25 -13.84 -47.82
CA LEU A 17 -0.62 -14.50 -46.83
C LEU A 17 0.16 -15.19 -45.70
N ALA A 18 1.39 -15.66 -45.93
CA ALA A 18 2.22 -16.27 -44.88
C ALA A 18 2.83 -15.25 -43.91
N VAL A 19 3.02 -13.99 -44.34
CA VAL A 19 3.53 -12.90 -43.48
C VAL A 19 2.43 -12.25 -42.62
N LEU A 20 1.16 -12.38 -42.99
CA LEU A 20 0.01 -11.86 -42.20
C LEU A 20 -0.54 -12.83 -41.13
N VAL A 21 -0.05 -14.08 -41.06
CA VAL A 21 -0.54 -15.10 -40.09
C VAL A 21 0.43 -15.37 -38.92
N CYS A 22 1.58 -14.69 -38.84
CA CYS A 22 2.61 -14.94 -37.82
C CYS A 22 2.88 -13.82 -36.80
N THR A 23 1.94 -12.90 -36.58
CA THR A 23 1.99 -12.05 -35.37
C THR A 23 0.75 -12.25 -34.50
N GLU A 24 1.00 -12.54 -33.23
CA GLU A 24 0.05 -12.69 -32.11
C GLU A 24 -0.49 -14.09 -31.79
N THR A 25 0.38 -14.95 -31.27
CA THR A 25 -0.03 -15.71 -30.07
C THR A 25 1.00 -15.64 -28.95
N ARG A 26 0.48 -15.65 -27.71
CA ARG A 26 1.14 -15.83 -26.40
C ARG A 26 1.55 -14.58 -25.62
N LYS A 27 0.57 -13.74 -25.30
CA LYS A 27 0.41 -13.26 -23.91
C LYS A 27 -0.57 -14.16 -23.17
N ARG A 28 -0.05 -15.18 -22.46
CA ARG A 28 -0.79 -15.85 -21.38
C ARG A 28 -0.91 -14.87 -20.20
N GLY A 29 -1.85 -13.94 -20.32
CA GLY A 29 -2.32 -13.09 -19.24
C GLY A 29 -3.78 -13.43 -18.97
N ALA A 30 -4.05 -13.98 -17.79
CA ALA A 30 -5.37 -14.23 -17.19
C ALA A 30 -6.59 -13.71 -17.98
N ASN A 31 -7.43 -14.62 -18.48
CA ASN A 31 -8.77 -14.34 -18.98
C ASN A 31 -9.54 -13.48 -17.97
N LYS A 32 -9.47 -12.17 -18.14
CA LYS A 32 -10.36 -11.20 -17.50
C LYS A 32 -11.49 -11.04 -18.50
N SER A 33 -12.73 -11.32 -18.07
CA SER A 33 -13.92 -11.16 -18.88
C SER A 33 -13.87 -9.83 -19.66
N VAL A 34 -14.08 -9.94 -20.98
CA VAL A 34 -14.03 -8.82 -21.94
C VAL A 34 -15.06 -7.75 -21.57
N CYS A 35 -16.24 -8.18 -21.13
CA CYS A 35 -17.27 -7.33 -20.53
C CYS A 35 -17.04 -7.19 -19.01
N LYS A 36 -16.97 -5.95 -18.52
CA LYS A 36 -16.93 -5.63 -17.09
C LYS A 36 -18.15 -4.81 -16.73
N TYR A 37 -18.94 -5.30 -15.79
CA TYR A 37 -20.08 -4.61 -15.21
C TYR A 37 -19.72 -3.97 -13.86
N ASN A 38 -20.51 -2.99 -13.43
CA ASN A 38 -20.33 -2.35 -12.14
C ASN A 38 -20.41 -3.35 -10.98
N LYS A 39 -19.63 -3.13 -9.91
CA LYS A 39 -19.63 -4.02 -8.73
C LYS A 39 -20.89 -3.87 -7.86
N LYS A 40 -21.57 -2.73 -7.96
CA LYS A 40 -22.86 -2.45 -7.31
C LYS A 40 -23.91 -2.38 -8.41
N GLY A 41 -24.91 -3.26 -8.34
CA GLY A 41 -26.08 -3.23 -9.22
C GLY A 41 -27.27 -2.60 -8.50
N LYS A 42 -28.27 -2.16 -9.26
CA LYS A 42 -29.55 -1.70 -8.72
C LYS A 42 -30.38 -2.92 -8.34
N GLU A 43 -30.90 -2.95 -7.12
CA GLU A 43 -31.73 -4.04 -6.62
C GLU A 43 -33.19 -3.75 -6.93
N ALA A 44 -33.90 -4.73 -7.49
CA ALA A 44 -35.35 -4.69 -7.65
C ALA A 44 -36.03 -5.08 -6.32
N GLU A 45 -37.33 -4.79 -6.22
CA GLU A 45 -38.16 -5.21 -5.11
C GLU A 45 -38.16 -6.74 -4.97
N CYS A 46 -38.38 -7.21 -3.74
CA CYS A 46 -38.40 -8.62 -3.44
C CYS A 46 -39.70 -9.25 -3.92
N ASP A 47 -39.59 -10.26 -4.78
CA ASP A 47 -40.74 -11.09 -5.14
C ASP A 47 -41.06 -12.04 -3.97
N THR A 48 -42.21 -11.84 -3.35
CA THR A 48 -42.67 -12.57 -2.16
C THR A 48 -43.02 -14.03 -2.46
N THR A 49 -43.21 -14.40 -3.72
CA THR A 49 -43.55 -15.77 -4.12
C THR A 49 -42.30 -16.63 -4.32
N THR A 50 -41.23 -16.06 -4.87
CA THR A 50 -39.98 -16.78 -5.17
C THR A 50 -38.87 -16.54 -4.14
N ASN A 51 -39.06 -15.58 -3.21
CA ASN A 51 -38.08 -15.17 -2.20
C ASN A 51 -36.72 -14.80 -2.82
N THR A 52 -36.75 -14.27 -4.05
CA THR A 52 -35.57 -13.78 -4.77
C THR A 52 -35.79 -12.36 -5.27
N LYS A 53 -34.71 -11.58 -5.35
CA LYS A 53 -34.67 -10.25 -5.95
C LYS A 53 -33.66 -10.21 -7.09
N ALA A 54 -34.02 -9.52 -8.15
CA ALA A 54 -33.13 -9.27 -9.27
C ALA A 54 -32.18 -8.12 -8.95
N ILE A 55 -30.90 -8.27 -9.30
CA ILE A 55 -29.89 -7.22 -9.21
C ILE A 55 -29.35 -6.93 -10.60
N THR A 56 -29.59 -5.72 -11.08
CA THR A 56 -29.20 -5.27 -12.42
C THR A 56 -27.88 -4.51 -12.36
N PHE A 57 -26.85 -5.02 -13.03
CA PHE A 57 -25.52 -4.42 -13.11
C PHE A 57 -25.33 -3.75 -14.47
N THR A 58 -24.98 -2.46 -14.48
CA THR A 58 -24.70 -1.72 -15.71
C THR A 58 -23.27 -1.98 -16.21
N LEU A 59 -23.10 -2.00 -17.53
CA LEU A 59 -21.80 -2.20 -18.17
C LEU A 59 -20.86 -1.02 -17.84
N LYS A 60 -19.64 -1.34 -17.41
CA LYS A 60 -18.58 -0.38 -17.07
C LYS A 60 -17.51 -0.29 -18.17
N LYS A 61 -17.21 -1.40 -18.84
CA LYS A 61 -16.23 -1.47 -19.93
C LYS A 61 -16.54 -2.67 -20.84
N GLY A 62 -16.67 -2.42 -22.14
CA GLY A 62 -16.93 -3.41 -23.18
C GLY A 62 -17.61 -2.74 -24.39
N ASP A 63 -17.49 -3.33 -25.57
CA ASP A 63 -18.12 -2.80 -26.80
C ASP A 63 -19.64 -3.07 -26.78
N ALA A 64 -20.43 -2.06 -27.15
CA ALA A 64 -21.90 -2.12 -27.08
C ALA A 64 -22.52 -3.20 -27.98
N ASN A 65 -21.81 -3.61 -29.04
CA ASN A 65 -22.26 -4.62 -29.98
C ASN A 65 -21.97 -6.06 -29.52
N THR A 66 -21.14 -6.24 -28.48
CA THR A 66 -20.71 -7.57 -27.99
C THR A 66 -21.09 -7.83 -26.54
N CYS A 67 -21.31 -6.78 -25.76
CA CYS A 67 -21.68 -6.84 -24.36
C CYS A 67 -23.07 -6.23 -24.16
N ALA A 68 -23.96 -6.97 -23.50
CA ALA A 68 -25.25 -6.41 -23.10
C ALA A 68 -25.04 -5.15 -22.22
N PRO A 69 -25.86 -4.10 -22.37
CA PRO A 69 -25.73 -2.87 -21.58
C PRO A 69 -26.00 -3.12 -20.08
N THR A 70 -26.76 -4.17 -19.75
CA THR A 70 -27.09 -4.58 -18.39
C THR A 70 -27.01 -6.09 -18.22
N MET A 71 -26.56 -6.54 -17.05
CA MET A 71 -26.56 -7.95 -16.64
C MET A 71 -27.41 -8.11 -15.39
N VAL A 72 -28.37 -9.03 -15.39
CA VAL A 72 -29.24 -9.31 -14.24
C VAL A 72 -28.75 -10.55 -13.51
N LYS A 73 -28.67 -10.51 -12.17
CA LYS A 73 -28.44 -11.69 -11.32
C LYS A 73 -29.51 -11.78 -10.27
N GLN A 74 -30.07 -12.97 -10.07
CA GLN A 74 -30.98 -13.24 -8.97
C GLN A 74 -30.19 -13.49 -7.68
N LYS A 75 -30.67 -12.93 -6.58
CA LYS A 75 -30.21 -13.25 -5.22
C LYS A 75 -31.41 -13.55 -4.35
N PRO A 76 -31.30 -14.39 -3.32
CA PRO A 76 -32.34 -14.51 -2.32
C PRO A 76 -32.60 -13.14 -1.69
N CYS A 77 -33.87 -12.84 -1.44
CA CYS A 77 -34.20 -11.69 -0.62
C CYS A 77 -33.56 -11.90 0.76
N ASN A 78 -33.09 -10.83 1.39
CA ASN A 78 -32.66 -10.91 2.78
C ASN A 78 -33.91 -11.17 3.63
N GLY A 79 -34.25 -12.44 3.81
CA GLY A 79 -35.26 -12.89 4.75
C GLY A 79 -34.83 -12.51 6.15
N THR A 80 -35.63 -11.63 6.75
CA THR A 80 -35.96 -11.64 8.18
C THR A 80 -34.78 -11.78 9.15
N LYS A 81 -34.21 -10.63 9.54
CA LYS A 81 -33.96 -10.45 10.98
C LYS A 81 -35.31 -10.69 11.63
N LYS A 82 -35.49 -11.84 12.29
CA LYS A 82 -36.59 -12.03 13.24
C LYS A 82 -36.68 -10.73 14.02
N SER A 83 -37.89 -10.14 14.02
CA SER A 83 -38.21 -9.10 14.98
C SER A 83 -37.64 -9.54 16.31
N LYS A 84 -37.04 -8.58 17.01
CA LYS A 84 -36.58 -8.75 18.38
C LYS A 84 -37.85 -8.90 19.22
N GLY A 85 -38.49 -10.06 19.07
CA GLY A 85 -39.60 -10.57 19.85
C GLY A 85 -39.00 -11.02 21.16
N ASN A 86 -39.50 -10.35 22.17
CA ASN A 86 -39.11 -10.40 23.55
C ASN A 86 -39.07 -11.84 24.12
N LYS A 87 -38.22 -12.02 25.15
CA LYS A 87 -38.24 -13.06 26.20
C LYS A 87 -37.45 -14.37 25.98
N ASP A 88 -36.66 -14.65 27.00
CA ASP A 88 -35.65 -15.70 27.19
C ASP A 88 -36.17 -17.16 27.10
N CYS A 89 -36.53 -17.67 25.91
CA CYS A 89 -36.69 -19.13 25.75
C CYS A 89 -35.30 -19.81 25.77
N LYS A 90 -34.96 -20.46 26.89
CA LYS A 90 -33.70 -21.20 27.05
C LYS A 90 -33.95 -22.68 26.76
N TYR A 91 -33.13 -23.27 25.89
CA TYR A 91 -33.20 -24.68 25.52
C TYR A 91 -31.93 -25.40 25.97
N ASP A 92 -32.05 -26.62 26.49
CA ASP A 92 -30.92 -27.41 26.95
C ASP A 92 -30.09 -27.91 25.75
N LYS A 93 -28.91 -27.29 25.61
CA LYS A 93 -27.95 -27.62 24.54
C LYS A 93 -27.01 -28.74 24.94
N GLN A 94 -26.85 -29.01 26.24
CA GLN A 94 -25.84 -29.91 26.79
C GLN A 94 -26.29 -31.37 26.65
N ASN A 95 -27.58 -31.65 26.82
CA ASN A 95 -28.13 -33.01 26.67
C ASN A 95 -28.58 -33.39 25.26
N ALA A 96 -28.47 -32.48 24.28
CA ALA A 96 -28.93 -32.73 22.92
C ALA A 96 -27.77 -33.09 21.98
N SER A 97 -27.81 -34.29 21.41
CA SER A 97 -26.83 -34.76 20.41
C SER A 97 -27.27 -34.43 18.98
N TRP A 98 -26.31 -34.36 18.06
CA TRP A 98 -26.63 -34.29 16.63
C TRP A 98 -27.01 -35.68 16.15
N SER A 99 -28.08 -35.79 15.36
CA SER A 99 -28.42 -37.00 14.62
C SER A 99 -27.30 -37.38 13.66
N GLU A 100 -27.34 -38.62 13.20
CA GLU A 100 -26.55 -39.07 12.06
C GLU A 100 -26.92 -38.27 10.80
N CYS A 101 -26.02 -38.31 9.82
CA CYS A 101 -26.21 -37.57 8.58
C CYS A 101 -27.25 -38.29 7.72
N ASP A 102 -28.35 -37.61 7.43
CA ASP A 102 -29.33 -38.08 6.47
C ASP A 102 -28.72 -37.99 5.05
N GLU A 103 -28.55 -39.15 4.40
CA GLU A 103 -27.88 -39.27 3.11
C GLU A 103 -28.65 -38.63 1.96
N ALA A 104 -29.99 -38.56 2.05
CA ALA A 104 -30.84 -37.95 1.03
C ALA A 104 -30.78 -36.42 1.08
N THR A 105 -30.69 -35.83 2.27
CA THR A 105 -30.72 -34.37 2.45
C THR A 105 -29.36 -33.75 2.75
N GLY A 106 -28.34 -34.55 3.04
CA GLY A 106 -26.98 -34.11 3.37
C GLY A 106 -26.91 -33.23 4.62
N LYS A 107 -27.90 -33.35 5.51
CA LYS A 107 -28.08 -32.51 6.70
C LYS A 107 -28.21 -33.41 7.94
N LYS A 108 -27.73 -32.91 9.06
CA LYS A 108 -27.96 -33.49 10.39
C LYS A 108 -28.82 -32.55 11.23
N LYS A 109 -29.63 -33.13 12.11
CA LYS A 109 -30.61 -32.43 12.95
C LYS A 109 -30.17 -32.53 14.41
N LYS A 110 -30.39 -31.48 15.20
CA LYS A 110 -30.21 -31.49 16.66
C LYS A 110 -31.48 -30.93 17.29
N THR A 111 -32.18 -31.78 18.03
CA THR A 111 -33.41 -31.43 18.75
C THR A 111 -33.05 -31.14 20.19
N MET A 112 -33.41 -29.96 20.68
CA MET A 112 -33.11 -29.51 22.03
C MET A 112 -34.41 -29.28 22.81
N PRO A 113 -34.57 -29.89 24.00
CA PRO A 113 -35.75 -29.64 24.84
C PRO A 113 -35.67 -28.24 25.48
N LEU A 114 -36.84 -27.66 25.76
CA LEU A 114 -36.96 -26.41 26.50
C LEU A 114 -36.49 -26.62 27.96
N LYS A 115 -35.75 -25.66 28.51
CA LYS A 115 -35.25 -25.70 29.88
C LYS A 115 -36.34 -25.21 30.84
N GLU A 116 -36.54 -25.93 31.95
CA GLU A 116 -37.51 -25.58 33.00
C GLU A 116 -37.27 -24.13 33.50
N GLY A 117 -38.36 -23.35 33.56
CA GLY A 117 -38.35 -21.91 33.87
C GLY A 117 -38.49 -20.96 32.67
N SER A 118 -38.89 -21.46 31.49
CA SER A 118 -39.17 -20.64 30.30
C SER A 118 -40.68 -20.39 30.14
N SER A 119 -41.10 -19.29 29.50
CA SER A 119 -42.51 -18.89 29.36
C SER A 119 -43.35 -19.90 28.58
N ALA A 120 -44.65 -20.00 28.90
CA ALA A 120 -45.62 -20.92 28.27
C ALA A 120 -45.81 -20.72 26.74
N ASP A 121 -45.33 -19.59 26.20
CA ASP A 121 -45.38 -19.28 24.76
C ASP A 121 -44.21 -19.89 23.94
N CYS A 122 -43.28 -20.62 24.58
CA CYS A 122 -42.13 -21.22 23.89
C CYS A 122 -42.44 -22.63 23.38
N GLU A 123 -42.02 -22.95 22.14
CA GLU A 123 -42.12 -24.31 21.62
C GLU A 123 -41.35 -25.31 22.51
N PRO A 124 -41.91 -26.52 22.79
CA PRO A 124 -41.34 -27.48 23.73
C PRO A 124 -40.00 -28.05 23.28
N THR A 125 -39.73 -28.07 21.97
CA THR A 125 -38.43 -28.47 21.42
C THR A 125 -38.00 -27.52 20.31
N GLN A 126 -36.70 -27.25 20.23
CA GLN A 126 -36.10 -26.47 19.15
C GLN A 126 -35.21 -27.38 18.30
N THR A 127 -35.49 -27.44 16.99
CA THR A 127 -34.67 -28.20 16.04
C THR A 127 -33.70 -27.30 15.29
N LYS A 128 -32.41 -27.65 15.27
CA LYS A 128 -31.39 -27.03 14.42
C LYS A 128 -30.92 -27.98 13.35
N MET A 129 -30.85 -27.49 12.11
CA MET A 129 -30.30 -28.22 10.98
C MET A 129 -28.92 -27.69 10.61
N LYS A 130 -27.99 -28.59 10.28
CA LYS A 130 -26.67 -28.22 9.75
C LYS A 130 -26.29 -29.16 8.61
N ASN A 131 -25.67 -28.63 7.57
CA ASN A 131 -25.10 -29.45 6.49
C ASN A 131 -24.00 -30.36 7.05
N CYS A 132 -23.95 -31.59 6.57
CA CYS A 132 -22.88 -32.52 6.88
C CYS A 132 -21.59 -32.03 6.21
N ASP A 133 -20.54 -31.81 7.00
CA ASP A 133 -19.23 -31.35 6.53
C ASP A 133 -18.53 -32.47 5.72
N LYS A 134 -18.88 -32.67 4.44
CA LYS A 134 -18.17 -33.62 3.55
C LYS A 134 -16.74 -33.15 3.17
N ASN A 135 -16.23 -32.07 3.77
CA ASN A 135 -14.90 -31.56 3.41
C ASN A 135 -14.15 -30.81 4.53
N LYS A 136 -14.37 -31.19 5.79
CA LYS A 136 -13.33 -30.98 6.80
C LYS A 136 -12.41 -32.19 6.77
N LYS A 137 -11.32 -32.09 6.00
CA LYS A 137 -10.07 -32.73 6.42
C LYS A 137 -9.83 -32.24 7.86
N MET A 138 -10.11 -33.08 8.86
CA MET A 138 -9.49 -32.95 10.16
C MET A 138 -8.02 -32.67 9.87
N LYS A 139 -7.49 -31.51 10.26
CA LYS A 139 -6.05 -31.39 10.32
C LYS A 139 -5.63 -32.39 11.39
N PRO A 140 -4.93 -33.49 11.07
CA PRO A 140 -4.35 -34.28 12.12
C PRO A 140 -3.45 -33.33 12.91
N LYS A 141 -3.58 -33.32 14.25
CA LYS A 141 -2.47 -32.87 15.10
C LYS A 141 -1.25 -33.61 14.55
N LYS A 142 -0.25 -32.88 14.04
CA LYS A 142 0.85 -33.44 13.25
C LYS A 142 1.56 -34.52 14.07
N ALA A 143 1.19 -35.79 13.87
CA ALA A 143 1.80 -36.92 14.57
C ALA A 143 3.26 -37.13 14.13
N CYS A 144 3.60 -36.67 12.93
CA CYS A 144 4.94 -36.74 12.37
C CYS A 144 5.59 -35.35 12.35
N MET A 145 6.67 -35.18 13.12
CA MET A 145 7.51 -33.98 13.13
C MET A 145 8.80 -34.26 12.36
N TYR A 146 9.13 -33.39 11.42
CA TYR A 146 10.29 -33.55 10.54
C TYR A 146 11.23 -32.35 10.62
N GLU A 147 12.53 -32.60 10.65
CA GLU A 147 13.59 -31.61 10.49
C GLU A 147 13.75 -31.27 9.00
N LYS A 148 13.97 -29.99 8.70
CA LYS A 148 14.17 -29.54 7.31
C LYS A 148 15.66 -29.34 7.07
N GLN A 149 16.22 -30.18 6.20
CA GLN A 149 17.59 -30.01 5.76
C GLN A 149 17.75 -28.78 4.85
N PRO A 150 18.99 -28.30 4.64
CA PRO A 150 19.29 -27.24 3.68
C PRO A 150 18.74 -27.59 2.28
N TRP A 151 18.43 -26.55 1.49
CA TRP A 151 18.06 -26.76 0.09
C TRP A 151 19.27 -27.17 -0.73
N SER A 152 19.09 -28.13 -1.63
CA SER A 152 20.05 -28.43 -2.70
C SER A 152 20.25 -27.19 -3.59
N VAL A 153 21.35 -27.20 -4.33
CA VAL A 153 21.57 -26.29 -5.46
C VAL A 153 20.42 -26.45 -6.45
N CYS A 154 20.07 -25.36 -7.14
CA CYS A 154 19.06 -25.40 -8.19
C CYS A 154 19.56 -26.22 -9.37
N ASP A 155 18.79 -27.23 -9.75
CA ASP A 155 19.07 -28.08 -10.91
C ASP A 155 18.76 -27.32 -12.22
N VAL A 156 19.68 -27.41 -13.18
CA VAL A 156 19.68 -26.61 -14.42
C VAL A 156 18.57 -27.05 -15.37
N GLU A 157 18.33 -28.36 -15.45
CA GLU A 157 17.43 -28.98 -16.41
C GLU A 157 15.98 -28.89 -15.92
N THR A 158 15.76 -29.23 -14.65
CA THR A 158 14.42 -29.28 -14.06
C THR A 158 13.94 -27.93 -13.52
N LYS A 159 14.84 -26.93 -13.37
CA LYS A 159 14.57 -25.62 -12.74
C LYS A 159 13.94 -25.76 -11.36
N GLN A 160 14.25 -26.85 -10.67
CA GLN A 160 13.75 -27.18 -9.36
C GLN A 160 14.92 -27.41 -8.40
N LYS A 161 14.64 -27.21 -7.12
CA LYS A 161 15.56 -27.57 -6.04
C LYS A 161 14.84 -28.47 -5.07
N GLN A 162 15.60 -29.35 -4.44
CA GLN A 162 15.08 -30.35 -3.53
C GLN A 162 15.62 -30.09 -2.13
N ARG A 163 14.91 -30.58 -1.12
CA ARG A 163 15.48 -30.74 0.22
C ARG A 163 14.85 -31.92 0.89
N ASP A 164 15.62 -32.51 1.78
CA ASP A 164 15.14 -33.63 2.57
C ASP A 164 14.51 -33.15 3.87
N MET A 165 13.48 -33.87 4.27
CA MET A 165 12.84 -33.75 5.56
C MET A 165 12.99 -35.08 6.31
N ILE A 166 13.80 -35.06 7.36
CA ILE A 166 14.13 -36.23 8.18
C ILE A 166 13.16 -36.30 9.35
N LEU A 167 12.57 -37.45 9.61
CA LEU A 167 11.61 -37.64 10.70
C LEU A 167 12.32 -37.54 12.06
N ILE A 168 11.89 -36.60 12.91
CA ILE A 168 12.36 -36.46 14.29
C ILE A 168 11.44 -37.23 15.26
N LYS A 169 10.12 -37.12 15.08
CA LYS A 169 9.13 -37.70 16.01
C LYS A 169 7.95 -38.26 15.24
N GLY A 170 7.60 -39.53 15.48
CA GLY A 170 6.47 -40.23 14.85
C GLY A 170 6.75 -41.72 14.71
N ASN A 171 5.71 -42.55 14.58
CA ASN A 171 5.85 -44.00 14.41
C ASN A 171 6.25 -44.33 12.95
N SER A 172 7.23 -45.22 12.75
CA SER A 172 7.81 -45.54 11.42
C SER A 172 6.81 -46.18 10.47
N THR A 173 5.74 -46.80 10.99
CA THR A 173 4.65 -47.42 10.20
C THR A 173 3.62 -46.42 9.68
N GLN A 174 3.50 -45.23 10.27
CA GLN A 174 2.57 -44.17 9.80
C GLN A 174 3.29 -42.97 9.19
N CYS A 175 4.57 -42.77 9.51
CA CYS A 175 5.36 -41.63 9.07
C CYS A 175 6.55 -42.12 8.22
N VAL A 176 6.60 -41.69 6.96
CA VAL A 176 7.77 -41.96 6.10
C VAL A 176 9.04 -41.39 6.74
N PRO A 177 10.15 -42.13 6.86
CA PRO A 177 11.36 -41.69 7.56
C PRO A 177 12.06 -40.49 6.88
N LYS A 178 12.01 -40.43 5.55
CA LYS A 178 12.59 -39.36 4.73
C LYS A 178 11.57 -38.87 3.71
N LYS A 179 11.36 -37.55 3.65
CA LYS A 179 10.50 -36.91 2.64
C LYS A 179 11.28 -35.88 1.85
N THR A 180 11.38 -36.04 0.54
CA THR A 180 12.01 -35.04 -0.33
C THR A 180 10.95 -34.07 -0.84
N ILE A 181 11.19 -32.76 -0.69
CA ILE A 181 10.31 -31.71 -1.20
C ILE A 181 10.99 -30.97 -2.33
N THR A 182 10.32 -30.88 -3.46
CA THR A 182 10.75 -30.09 -4.62
C THR A 182 10.11 -28.69 -4.60
N LYS A 183 10.86 -27.67 -5.04
CA LYS A 183 10.36 -26.32 -5.28
C LYS A 183 10.98 -25.71 -6.52
N ALA A 184 10.21 -24.92 -7.26
CA ALA A 184 10.71 -24.16 -8.40
C ALA A 184 11.76 -23.12 -7.96
N CYS A 185 12.80 -22.95 -8.79
CA CYS A 185 13.83 -21.94 -8.60
C CYS A 185 13.31 -20.53 -8.90
N LYS A 186 13.92 -19.52 -8.26
CA LYS A 186 13.51 -18.12 -8.44
C LYS A 186 14.08 -17.57 -9.76
N LYS A 187 13.29 -16.75 -10.46
CA LYS A 187 13.62 -16.21 -11.80
C LYS A 187 14.70 -15.10 -11.79
N THR A 188 15.09 -14.54 -10.65
CA THR A 188 16.05 -13.43 -10.58
C THR A 188 17.25 -13.76 -9.68
N CYS A 189 18.46 -13.43 -10.14
CA CYS A 189 19.68 -13.54 -9.36
C CYS A 189 19.61 -12.60 -8.14
N ARG A 190 19.86 -13.14 -6.95
CA ARG A 190 20.03 -12.35 -5.73
C ARG A 190 21.41 -12.60 -5.18
N TYR A 191 22.09 -11.53 -4.80
CA TYR A 191 23.43 -11.57 -4.25
C TYR A 191 23.44 -11.11 -2.78
N ASP A 192 24.28 -11.73 -1.97
CA ASP A 192 24.75 -11.15 -0.72
C ASP A 192 25.89 -10.18 -1.01
N ARG A 193 25.91 -9.06 -0.29
CA ARG A 193 26.85 -7.96 -0.48
C ARG A 193 27.84 -7.96 0.67
N SER A 194 29.11 -8.12 0.35
CA SER A 194 30.20 -7.89 1.30
C SER A 194 30.40 -6.40 1.60
N GLY A 195 31.22 -6.11 2.61
CA GLY A 195 31.70 -4.76 2.88
C GLY A 195 32.45 -4.17 1.68
N TRP A 196 32.48 -2.85 1.57
CA TRP A 196 33.28 -2.18 0.54
C TRP A 196 34.77 -2.31 0.86
N SER A 197 35.59 -2.56 -0.16
CA SER A 197 37.04 -2.49 -0.06
C SER A 197 37.52 -1.06 0.25
N ALA A 198 38.79 -0.94 0.64
CA ALA A 198 39.47 0.34 0.64
C ALA A 198 39.40 0.99 -0.75
N CYS A 199 39.49 2.32 -0.77
CA CYS A 199 39.51 3.08 -2.02
C CYS A 199 40.87 2.88 -2.70
N ASP A 200 40.86 2.34 -3.92
CA ASP A 200 42.05 2.26 -4.74
C ASP A 200 42.45 3.68 -5.19
N LYS A 201 43.69 4.06 -4.88
CA LYS A 201 44.23 5.41 -5.15
C LYS A 201 44.42 5.67 -6.64
N LEU A 202 44.68 4.63 -7.45
CA LEU A 202 44.90 4.76 -8.89
C LEU A 202 43.58 4.90 -9.65
N THR A 203 42.63 3.99 -9.38
CA THR A 203 41.35 3.96 -10.10
C THR A 203 40.28 4.86 -9.49
N ARG A 204 40.49 5.40 -8.28
CA ARG A 204 39.50 6.15 -7.47
C ARG A 204 38.18 5.41 -7.33
N GLN A 205 38.24 4.09 -7.27
CA GLN A 205 37.09 3.22 -7.12
C GLN A 205 37.30 2.28 -5.93
N LYS A 206 36.19 1.91 -5.31
CA LYS A 206 36.13 0.84 -4.33
C LYS A 206 35.23 -0.26 -4.86
N GLN A 207 35.55 -1.48 -4.49
CA GLN A 207 34.90 -2.68 -5.01
C GLN A 207 34.25 -3.45 -3.86
N ARG A 208 33.24 -4.27 -4.17
CA ARG A 208 32.73 -5.28 -3.24
C ARG A 208 32.37 -6.55 -3.97
N GLN A 209 32.50 -7.66 -3.29
CA GLN A 209 32.13 -8.98 -3.80
C GLN A 209 30.62 -9.20 -3.65
N LEU A 210 29.96 -9.65 -4.71
CA LEU A 210 28.57 -10.09 -4.76
C LEU A 210 28.52 -11.62 -4.88
N THR A 211 28.12 -12.30 -3.81
CA THR A 211 28.00 -13.78 -3.80
C THR A 211 26.55 -14.20 -4.04
N PRO A 212 26.26 -15.06 -5.03
CA PRO A 212 24.90 -15.51 -5.32
C PRO A 212 24.32 -16.27 -4.13
N LYS A 213 23.06 -15.98 -3.77
CA LYS A 213 22.35 -16.69 -2.71
C LYS A 213 22.05 -18.12 -3.13
N SER A 214 22.04 -19.07 -2.20
CA SER A 214 21.71 -20.50 -2.45
C SER A 214 20.33 -20.79 -3.10
N ASN A 215 19.51 -19.77 -3.34
CA ASN A 215 18.23 -19.86 -4.03
C ASN A 215 18.16 -19.13 -5.38
N SER A 216 19.29 -18.61 -5.87
CA SER A 216 19.42 -18.04 -7.21
C SER A 216 19.62 -19.12 -8.28
N LEU A 217 19.49 -18.73 -9.53
CA LEU A 217 19.73 -19.62 -10.66
C LEU A 217 21.22 -20.03 -10.72
N PRO A 218 21.53 -21.23 -11.24
CA PRO A 218 22.91 -21.72 -11.37
C PRO A 218 23.77 -20.86 -12.32
N GLN A 219 23.13 -20.14 -13.25
CA GLN A 219 23.79 -19.16 -14.14
C GLN A 219 24.20 -17.84 -13.46
N CYS A 220 23.91 -17.65 -12.17
CA CYS A 220 24.34 -16.47 -11.43
C CYS A 220 25.77 -16.70 -10.92
N THR A 221 26.76 -16.07 -11.53
CA THR A 221 28.16 -16.14 -11.10
C THR A 221 28.49 -15.05 -10.06
N PRO A 222 29.48 -15.28 -9.17
CA PRO A 222 29.98 -14.21 -8.32
C PRO A 222 30.49 -13.05 -9.17
N THR A 223 30.09 -11.84 -8.82
CA THR A 223 30.41 -10.62 -9.59
C THR A 223 30.91 -9.52 -8.66
N VAL A 224 31.63 -8.55 -9.22
CA VAL A 224 32.20 -7.42 -8.48
C VAL A 224 31.41 -6.16 -8.80
N GLU A 225 30.98 -5.45 -7.76
CA GLU A 225 30.34 -4.15 -7.91
C GLU A 225 31.34 -3.04 -7.59
N THR A 226 31.53 -2.10 -8.51
CA THR A 226 32.44 -0.97 -8.35
C THR A 226 31.68 0.32 -8.11
N ARG A 227 32.22 1.20 -7.26
CA ARG A 227 31.69 2.55 -7.02
C ARG A 227 32.81 3.57 -6.88
N PRO A 228 32.61 4.83 -7.32
CA PRO A 228 33.60 5.89 -7.12
C PRO A 228 33.79 6.18 -5.63
N CYS A 229 35.02 6.50 -5.26
CA CYS A 229 35.40 6.90 -3.92
C CYS A 229 36.29 8.16 -3.96
N TYR A 230 36.20 8.97 -2.91
CA TYR A 230 36.96 10.21 -2.79
C TYR A 230 38.11 9.99 -1.82
N VAL A 231 39.34 10.01 -2.33
CA VAL A 231 40.55 10.08 -1.51
C VAL A 231 40.83 11.55 -1.26
N ARG A 232 40.84 11.99 0.01
CA ARG A 232 41.47 13.26 0.35
C ARG A 232 42.96 13.11 0.06
N ALA A 233 43.47 13.83 -0.93
CA ALA A 233 44.90 13.87 -1.18
C ALA A 233 45.59 14.41 0.08
N GLU A 234 46.48 13.61 0.68
CA GLU A 234 47.40 14.10 1.70
C GLU A 234 48.30 15.15 1.06
N LEU A 235 48.40 16.29 1.74
CA LEU A 235 48.99 17.53 1.27
C LEU A 235 50.52 17.43 1.25
N THR A 236 51.10 16.78 0.25
CA THR A 236 52.54 16.95 -0.05
C THR A 236 52.84 17.18 -1.53
N ALA A 237 51.81 17.39 -2.37
CA ALA A 237 52.00 17.90 -3.73
C ALA A 237 51.93 19.42 -3.72
N ALA A 238 53.00 20.09 -4.17
CA ALA A 238 52.99 21.51 -4.50
C ALA A 238 51.75 21.80 -5.37
N LYS A 239 50.82 22.60 -4.83
CA LYS A 239 49.54 22.87 -5.50
C LYS A 239 49.84 23.55 -6.84
N PRO A 240 49.23 23.11 -7.96
CA PRO A 240 49.34 23.86 -9.21
C PRO A 240 48.89 25.29 -8.94
N HIS A 241 49.65 26.28 -9.43
CA HIS A 241 49.44 27.71 -9.19
C HIS A 241 47.98 28.12 -9.44
N LYS A 242 47.15 28.00 -8.40
CA LYS A 242 45.74 28.34 -8.48
C LYS A 242 45.65 29.81 -8.15
N CYS A 243 45.72 30.64 -9.19
CA CYS A 243 45.53 32.09 -9.09
C CYS A 243 44.32 32.38 -8.19
N ARG A 244 44.56 33.04 -7.06
CA ARG A 244 43.54 33.30 -6.05
C ARG A 244 42.96 34.68 -6.30
N TYR A 245 41.67 34.76 -6.60
CA TYR A 245 40.99 36.03 -6.88
C TYR A 245 40.05 36.43 -5.74
N MET A 246 39.96 37.74 -5.44
CA MET A 246 38.90 38.30 -4.60
C MET A 246 37.69 38.65 -5.46
N PRO A 247 36.48 38.23 -5.09
CA PRO A 247 35.27 38.72 -5.72
C PRO A 247 35.09 40.21 -5.40
N GLY A 248 34.87 41.03 -6.43
CA GLY A 248 34.37 42.40 -6.26
C GLY A 248 32.85 42.45 -6.13
N THR A 249 32.29 43.66 -6.18
CA THR A 249 30.82 43.88 -6.18
C THR A 249 30.25 43.58 -7.57
N TRP A 250 29.01 43.07 -7.62
CA TRP A 250 28.27 42.93 -8.88
C TRP A 250 27.85 44.30 -9.41
N SER A 251 28.00 44.53 -10.71
CA SER A 251 27.43 45.69 -11.39
C SER A 251 25.91 45.66 -11.34
N GLU A 252 25.29 46.81 -11.61
CA GLU A 252 23.88 46.87 -11.94
C GLU A 252 23.58 46.02 -13.19
N CYS A 253 22.30 45.65 -13.35
CA CYS A 253 21.85 44.83 -14.47
C CYS A 253 21.77 45.68 -15.74
N ASP A 254 22.52 45.31 -16.78
CA ASP A 254 22.44 45.97 -18.08
C ASP A 254 21.10 45.60 -18.77
N PRO A 255 20.22 46.58 -19.05
CA PRO A 255 18.89 46.32 -19.62
C PRO A 255 18.94 45.77 -21.04
N ARG A 256 20.04 45.94 -21.78
CA ARG A 256 20.18 45.45 -23.16
C ARG A 256 20.61 43.98 -23.22
N SER A 257 21.49 43.56 -22.32
CA SER A 257 22.07 42.20 -22.32
C SER A 257 21.47 41.27 -21.26
N ASN A 258 20.69 41.78 -20.30
CA ASN A 258 20.18 41.03 -19.14
C ASN A 258 21.30 40.28 -18.39
N THR A 259 22.47 40.92 -18.30
CA THR A 259 23.61 40.39 -17.55
C THR A 259 24.14 41.42 -16.56
N MET A 260 24.61 40.93 -15.43
CA MET A 260 25.45 41.70 -14.51
C MET A 260 26.86 41.11 -14.53
N THR A 261 27.84 41.98 -14.35
CA THR A 261 29.25 41.63 -14.40
C THR A 261 29.92 41.91 -13.06
N MET A 262 30.87 41.06 -12.68
CA MET A 262 31.67 41.23 -11.48
C MET A 262 33.13 41.10 -11.86
N VAL A 263 33.93 42.09 -11.49
CA VAL A 263 35.38 42.07 -11.68
C VAL A 263 36.01 41.46 -10.44
N MET A 264 36.81 40.42 -10.63
CA MET A 264 37.60 39.79 -9.58
C MET A 264 39.06 40.23 -9.69
N THR A 265 39.68 40.65 -8.59
CA THR A 265 41.07 41.09 -8.54
C THR A 265 41.96 39.96 -8.04
N SER A 266 43.14 39.75 -8.66
CA SER A 266 44.09 38.74 -8.18
C SER A 266 44.68 39.15 -6.82
N LYS A 267 44.71 38.22 -5.86
CA LYS A 267 45.41 38.37 -4.57
C LYS A 267 46.92 38.17 -4.70
N THR A 268 47.36 37.39 -5.70
CA THR A 268 48.77 37.03 -5.87
C THR A 268 49.37 37.88 -6.97
N ARG A 269 50.53 38.52 -6.73
CA ARG A 269 51.30 39.29 -7.71
C ARG A 269 52.18 38.40 -8.59
N ASP A 270 51.69 37.22 -8.96
CA ASP A 270 52.41 36.31 -9.86
C ASP A 270 52.24 36.80 -11.30
N PRO A 271 53.32 36.90 -12.11
CA PRO A 271 53.26 37.39 -13.49
C PRO A 271 52.46 36.47 -14.43
N VAL A 272 52.20 35.23 -14.03
CA VAL A 272 51.41 34.24 -14.80
C VAL A 272 49.89 34.44 -14.61
N CYS A 273 49.46 35.10 -13.53
CA CYS A 273 48.04 35.27 -13.20
C CYS A 273 47.50 36.58 -13.78
N GLN A 274 46.34 36.53 -14.45
CA GLN A 274 45.65 37.74 -14.90
C GLN A 274 45.33 38.65 -13.71
N LYS A 275 45.65 39.94 -13.82
CA LYS A 275 45.39 40.93 -12.76
C LYS A 275 43.90 41.05 -12.43
N TYR A 276 43.04 40.92 -13.45
CA TYR A 276 41.59 41.01 -13.33
C TYR A 276 40.91 39.87 -14.09
N LYS A 277 39.84 39.32 -13.53
CA LYS A 277 38.96 38.36 -14.19
C LYS A 277 37.51 38.85 -14.16
N LYS A 278 36.86 38.92 -15.32
CA LYS A 278 35.44 39.30 -15.41
C LYS A 278 34.57 38.04 -15.33
N LEU A 279 33.54 38.07 -14.50
CA LEU A 279 32.51 37.04 -14.42
C LEU A 279 31.17 37.67 -14.77
N SER A 280 30.45 37.10 -15.74
CA SER A 280 29.09 37.53 -16.07
C SER A 280 28.08 36.49 -15.60
N ARG A 281 26.90 36.94 -15.19
CA ARG A 281 25.74 36.06 -15.01
C ARG A 281 24.46 36.77 -15.44
N LYS A 282 23.46 35.98 -15.84
CA LYS A 282 22.11 36.49 -16.12
C LYS A 282 21.51 37.14 -14.88
N CYS A 283 20.84 38.27 -15.04
CA CYS A 283 20.14 38.89 -13.92
C CYS A 283 19.01 37.95 -13.47
N LYS A 284 18.96 37.65 -12.17
CA LYS A 284 17.79 36.99 -11.59
C LYS A 284 16.75 38.07 -11.35
N ALA A 285 15.87 38.30 -12.31
CA ALA A 285 14.62 39.00 -12.00
C ALA A 285 13.86 38.13 -11.00
N ALA A 286 13.75 38.57 -9.76
CA ALA A 286 12.86 37.94 -8.80
C ALA A 286 11.43 38.30 -9.21
N CYS A 287 10.83 37.55 -10.14
CA CYS A 287 9.41 37.69 -10.45
C CYS A 287 8.62 37.42 -9.16
N LYS A 288 8.15 38.48 -8.48
CA LYS A 288 7.33 38.35 -7.27
C LYS A 288 5.88 38.35 -7.71
N PHE A 289 5.12 37.37 -7.24
CA PHE A 289 3.70 37.26 -7.55
C PHE A 289 2.86 37.44 -6.28
N ARG A 290 1.79 38.23 -6.37
CA ARG A 290 0.73 38.30 -5.37
C ARG A 290 -0.11 37.03 -5.49
N ARG A 291 -0.35 36.40 -4.35
CA ARG A 291 -1.17 35.19 -4.26
C ARG A 291 -2.64 35.58 -4.42
N GLY A 292 -3.33 35.01 -5.40
CA GLY A 292 -4.79 35.17 -5.53
C GLY A 292 -5.57 34.29 -4.54
N GLU A 293 -6.86 34.11 -4.80
CA GLU A 293 -7.78 33.25 -4.05
C GLU A 293 -7.94 31.87 -4.72
N TRP A 294 -8.09 30.82 -3.92
CA TRP A 294 -8.31 29.47 -4.46
C TRP A 294 -9.73 29.35 -5.02
N SER A 295 -9.85 28.81 -6.22
CA SER A 295 -11.14 28.40 -6.78
C SER A 295 -11.80 27.34 -5.91
N GLU A 296 -13.11 27.19 -6.09
CA GLU A 296 -13.82 26.02 -5.58
C GLU A 296 -13.22 24.72 -6.13
N CYS A 297 -13.48 23.62 -5.43
CA CYS A 297 -13.00 22.31 -5.83
C CYS A 297 -13.83 21.78 -7.00
N ASP A 298 -13.20 21.57 -8.14
CA ASP A 298 -13.84 20.89 -9.26
C ASP A 298 -14.07 19.41 -8.90
N GLU A 299 -15.34 18.98 -8.95
CA GLU A 299 -15.77 17.63 -8.60
C GLU A 299 -15.18 16.55 -9.52
N THR A 300 -14.94 16.89 -10.79
CA THR A 300 -14.49 15.95 -11.81
C THR A 300 -12.99 15.71 -11.72
N SER A 301 -12.20 16.77 -11.64
CA SER A 301 -10.73 16.69 -11.58
C SER A 301 -10.17 16.54 -10.17
N GLN A 302 -10.93 16.88 -9.12
CA GLN A 302 -10.48 16.98 -7.72
C GLN A 302 -9.30 17.94 -7.54
N LEU A 303 -9.24 18.97 -8.39
CA LEU A 303 -8.26 20.03 -8.32
C LEU A 303 -8.97 21.36 -8.01
N MET A 304 -8.25 22.22 -7.31
CA MET A 304 -8.55 23.64 -7.21
C MET A 304 -7.40 24.40 -7.85
N THR A 305 -7.73 25.52 -8.47
CA THR A 305 -6.77 26.37 -9.17
C THR A 305 -6.75 27.74 -8.54
N ARG A 306 -5.64 28.45 -8.71
CA ARG A 306 -5.50 29.82 -8.24
C ARG A 306 -4.61 30.57 -9.19
N VAL A 307 -4.98 31.80 -9.49
CA VAL A 307 -4.19 32.71 -10.32
C VAL A 307 -3.38 33.62 -9.40
N ASP A 308 -2.06 33.62 -9.56
CA ASP A 308 -1.17 34.58 -8.90
C ASP A 308 -0.79 35.68 -9.90
N SER A 309 -0.90 36.96 -9.54
CA SER A 309 -0.61 38.11 -10.41
C SER A 309 0.79 38.67 -10.16
N LEU A 310 1.50 39.13 -11.19
CA LEU A 310 2.84 39.70 -11.05
C LEU A 310 2.81 41.03 -10.27
N VAL A 311 3.72 41.18 -9.31
CA VAL A 311 3.90 42.38 -8.46
C VAL A 311 5.20 43.10 -8.80
N SER A 312 6.27 42.36 -9.09
CA SER A 312 7.55 42.94 -9.49
C SER A 312 8.27 42.06 -10.49
N GLY A 313 8.65 42.62 -11.63
CA GLY A 313 9.32 41.94 -12.73
C GLY A 313 9.04 42.67 -14.05
N SER A 314 9.92 42.54 -15.04
CA SER A 314 9.64 43.07 -16.37
C SER A 314 8.65 42.15 -17.11
N PRO A 315 7.60 42.66 -17.76
CA PRO A 315 6.65 41.85 -18.54
C PRO A 315 7.31 41.15 -19.73
N LYS A 316 8.52 41.57 -20.15
CA LYS A 316 9.31 40.87 -21.17
C LYS A 316 10.04 39.63 -20.65
N GLN A 317 10.08 39.41 -19.33
CA GLN A 317 10.85 38.34 -18.68
C GLN A 317 10.03 37.50 -17.68
N CYS A 318 8.87 37.99 -17.26
CA CYS A 318 7.97 37.32 -16.33
C CYS A 318 6.56 37.28 -16.93
N ASP A 319 5.87 36.15 -16.76
CA ASP A 319 4.44 36.06 -17.11
C ASP A 319 3.63 37.04 -16.23
N GLU A 320 2.64 37.71 -16.82
CA GLU A 320 1.76 38.66 -16.12
C GLU A 320 0.97 37.98 -14.99
N SER A 321 0.61 36.72 -15.19
CA SER A 321 0.02 35.87 -14.18
C SER A 321 0.49 34.43 -14.32
N ARG A 322 0.38 33.65 -13.25
CA ARG A 322 0.61 32.20 -13.28
C ARG A 322 -0.53 31.45 -12.61
N GLN A 323 -0.91 30.32 -13.18
CA GLN A 323 -1.91 29.43 -12.59
C GLN A 323 -1.22 28.33 -11.77
N ILE A 324 -1.64 28.16 -10.52
CA ILE A 324 -1.18 27.08 -9.64
C ILE A 324 -2.35 26.15 -9.38
N THR A 325 -2.13 24.85 -9.60
CA THR A 325 -3.10 23.80 -9.29
C THR A 325 -2.72 23.05 -8.02
N LYS A 326 -3.72 22.69 -7.21
CA LYS A 326 -3.55 21.83 -6.03
C LYS A 326 -4.70 20.84 -5.93
N LYS A 327 -4.43 19.68 -5.34
CA LYS A 327 -5.47 18.70 -5.00
C LYS A 327 -6.40 19.28 -3.95
N CYS A 328 -7.71 19.07 -4.13
CA CYS A 328 -8.70 19.48 -3.15
C CYS A 328 -8.43 18.87 -1.78
N ARG A 329 -8.65 19.65 -0.72
CA ARG A 329 -8.54 19.16 0.66
C ARG A 329 -9.74 18.27 1.00
N ARG A 330 -9.64 16.98 0.71
CA ARG A 330 -10.66 15.98 1.08
C ARG A 330 -10.52 15.49 2.52
N LYS A 331 -10.46 16.38 3.51
CA LYS A 331 -10.42 15.95 4.91
C LYS A 331 -11.65 16.48 5.62
N CYS A 332 -12.71 15.68 5.58
CA CYS A 332 -13.70 15.69 6.66
C CYS A 332 -12.91 15.62 7.97
N LYS A 333 -12.88 16.71 8.72
CA LYS A 333 -12.18 16.86 9.99
C LYS A 333 -13.14 16.39 11.05
N TYR A 334 -12.79 15.32 11.76
CA TYR A 334 -13.60 14.78 12.84
C TYR A 334 -12.93 15.02 14.20
N THR A 335 -13.71 15.31 15.22
CA THR A 335 -13.34 15.10 16.62
C THR A 335 -13.66 13.66 17.00
N PHE A 336 -12.84 13.07 17.87
CA PHE A 336 -13.08 11.73 18.38
C PHE A 336 -13.66 11.84 19.79
N GLY A 337 -14.77 11.16 20.03
CA GLY A 337 -15.24 10.88 21.38
C GLY A 337 -14.39 9.83 22.07
N GLU A 338 -14.76 9.54 23.32
CA GLU A 338 -14.09 8.56 24.15
C GLU A 338 -14.30 7.12 23.65
N TRP A 339 -13.36 6.24 23.98
CA TRP A 339 -13.52 4.81 23.72
C TRP A 339 -14.47 4.21 24.75
N GLY A 340 -15.47 3.48 24.26
CA GLY A 340 -16.30 2.63 25.10
C GLY A 340 -15.52 1.47 25.72
N GLU A 341 -16.22 0.74 26.59
CA GLU A 341 -15.71 -0.47 27.22
C GLU A 341 -15.46 -1.59 26.19
N CYS A 342 -14.60 -2.54 26.55
CA CYS A 342 -14.35 -3.70 25.71
C CYS A 342 -15.55 -4.64 25.81
N ASP A 343 -16.25 -4.85 24.70
CA ASP A 343 -17.34 -5.83 24.65
C ASP A 343 -16.75 -7.26 24.79
N PRO A 344 -17.14 -8.03 25.82
CA PRO A 344 -16.58 -9.36 26.08
C PRO A 344 -16.96 -10.38 25.01
N VAL A 345 -18.04 -10.16 24.26
CA VAL A 345 -18.51 -11.07 23.21
C VAL A 345 -17.75 -10.83 21.91
N THR A 346 -17.58 -9.57 21.53
CA THR A 346 -16.93 -9.23 20.26
C THR A 346 -15.43 -9.01 20.39
N ASN A 347 -14.88 -8.76 21.60
CA ASN A 347 -13.50 -8.33 21.85
C ASN A 347 -13.13 -7.06 21.06
N HIS A 348 -14.08 -6.11 20.99
CA HIS A 348 -13.88 -4.82 20.35
C HIS A 348 -14.33 -3.67 21.25
N ARG A 349 -13.60 -2.55 21.15
CA ARG A 349 -14.02 -1.24 21.64
C ARG A 349 -14.48 -0.38 20.47
N THR A 350 -15.48 0.46 20.71
CA THR A 350 -16.01 1.42 19.75
C THR A 350 -15.83 2.85 20.27
N ARG A 351 -15.72 3.82 19.37
CA ARG A 351 -15.86 5.24 19.68
C ARG A 351 -16.55 5.95 18.54
N VAL A 352 -17.27 7.02 18.84
CA VAL A 352 -17.89 7.87 17.83
C VAL A 352 -16.91 8.96 17.41
N LYS A 353 -16.82 9.24 16.12
CA LYS A 353 -16.17 10.46 15.61
C LYS A 353 -17.25 11.38 15.05
N LYS A 354 -17.22 12.67 15.44
CA LYS A 354 -18.18 13.70 15.04
C LYS A 354 -17.52 14.67 14.09
N LEU A 355 -18.23 15.07 13.03
CA LEU A 355 -17.70 16.01 12.04
C LEU A 355 -17.59 17.42 12.64
N VAL A 356 -16.41 18.03 12.52
CA VAL A 356 -16.11 19.39 13.01
C VAL A 356 -16.05 20.38 11.87
N ASP A 357 -15.41 19.99 10.76
CA ASP A 357 -15.14 20.87 9.63
C ASP A 357 -14.90 20.02 8.37
N GLY A 358 -15.16 20.58 7.19
CA GLY A 358 -14.81 19.98 5.92
C GLY A 358 -15.99 19.38 5.16
N GLY A 359 -16.52 20.20 4.24
CA GLY A 359 -17.05 19.86 2.90
C GLY A 359 -18.32 19.00 2.82
N ASP A 360 -19.18 19.31 1.84
CA ASP A 360 -20.41 18.61 1.44
C ASP A 360 -20.92 17.50 2.39
N GLN A 361 -22.04 17.77 3.07
CA GLN A 361 -22.77 16.80 3.91
C GLN A 361 -23.08 15.48 3.18
N THR A 362 -23.09 15.47 1.85
CA THR A 362 -23.32 14.27 1.02
C THR A 362 -22.13 13.31 1.01
N LYS A 363 -20.91 13.77 1.32
CA LYS A 363 -19.67 12.98 1.27
C LYS A 363 -19.06 12.73 2.65
N CYS A 364 -19.33 13.60 3.62
CA CYS A 364 -18.90 13.46 5.01
C CYS A 364 -20.10 13.09 5.90
N LEU A 365 -20.04 11.90 6.51
CA LEU A 365 -21.08 11.52 7.48
C LEU A 365 -20.98 12.42 8.72
N PRO A 366 -22.11 12.88 9.29
CA PRO A 366 -22.09 13.72 10.50
C PRO A 366 -21.46 12.99 11.68
N GLU A 367 -21.73 11.69 11.79
CA GLU A 367 -21.15 10.80 12.80
C GLU A 367 -20.76 9.46 12.16
N ASP A 368 -19.67 8.85 12.64
CA ASP A 368 -19.24 7.51 12.21
C ASP A 368 -18.57 6.77 13.37
N ILE A 369 -18.73 5.45 13.41
CA ILE A 369 -18.30 4.59 14.52
C ILE A 369 -16.98 3.93 14.15
N VAL A 370 -15.96 4.20 14.96
CA VAL A 370 -14.64 3.57 14.82
C VAL A 370 -14.55 2.39 15.76
N THR A 371 -14.38 1.20 15.19
CA THR A 371 -14.23 -0.06 15.95
C THR A 371 -12.78 -0.56 15.92
N LYS A 372 -12.26 -1.00 17.06
CA LYS A 372 -10.91 -1.59 17.19
C LYS A 372 -10.93 -2.78 18.16
N PRO A 373 -10.20 -3.88 17.86
CA PRO A 373 -10.10 -4.98 18.81
C PRO A 373 -9.33 -4.58 20.07
N CYS A 374 -9.70 -5.13 21.22
CA CYS A 374 -9.11 -4.77 22.51
C CYS A 374 -7.66 -5.27 22.62
N GLU A 375 -7.36 -6.41 21.99
CA GLU A 375 -6.02 -7.00 21.97
C GLU A 375 -5.33 -6.88 20.60
N LYS A 376 -3.99 -6.96 20.61
CA LYS A 376 -3.17 -7.11 19.41
C LYS A 376 -3.22 -8.58 18.94
N LYS A 377 -2.84 -8.84 17.69
CA LYS A 377 -2.73 -10.21 17.14
C LYS A 377 -1.81 -11.14 17.94
N ASN A 378 -0.92 -10.57 18.76
CA ASN A 378 0.06 -11.29 19.56
C ASN A 378 -0.45 -11.55 21.00
N GLY A 379 -1.73 -11.32 21.30
CA GLY A 379 -2.33 -11.48 22.64
C GLY A 379 -1.99 -10.39 23.66
N ARG A 380 -1.08 -9.46 23.32
CA ARG A 380 -0.79 -8.30 24.18
C ARG A 380 -1.90 -7.26 24.08
N GLU A 381 -2.20 -6.62 25.21
CA GLU A 381 -3.15 -5.51 25.27
C GLU A 381 -2.77 -4.38 24.30
N ARG A 382 -3.78 -3.76 23.69
CA ARG A 382 -3.61 -2.56 22.90
C ARG A 382 -3.77 -1.34 23.78
N CYS A 383 -2.94 -0.33 23.53
CA CYS A 383 -3.08 0.96 24.18
C CYS A 383 -4.35 1.67 23.70
N PHE A 384 -5.26 1.94 24.62
CA PHE A 384 -6.39 2.85 24.42
C PHE A 384 -6.25 4.05 25.36
N TYR A 385 -6.58 5.22 24.85
CA TYR A 385 -6.38 6.48 25.56
C TYR A 385 -7.67 7.30 25.55
N GLY A 386 -7.92 8.01 26.63
CA GLY A 386 -8.95 9.04 26.76
C GLY A 386 -8.56 10.36 26.08
N ALA A 387 -9.33 11.41 26.37
CA ALA A 387 -9.04 12.76 25.93
C ALA A 387 -7.70 13.27 26.51
N TRP A 388 -7.06 14.18 25.78
CA TRP A 388 -5.92 14.91 26.31
C TRP A 388 -6.41 15.94 27.32
N GLY A 389 -5.79 15.98 28.49
CA GLY A 389 -5.92 17.10 29.42
C GLY A 389 -5.22 18.35 28.88
N GLU A 390 -5.40 19.45 29.60
CA GLU A 390 -4.73 20.71 29.31
C GLU A 390 -3.23 20.63 29.62
N PHE A 391 -2.45 21.54 29.04
CA PHE A 391 -1.05 21.68 29.40
C PHE A 391 -0.96 22.26 30.81
N GLY A 392 -0.23 21.57 31.69
CA GLY A 392 0.06 22.07 33.04
C GLY A 392 1.00 23.28 33.02
N PRO A 393 1.30 23.83 34.22
CA PRO A 393 2.18 24.98 34.36
C PRO A 393 3.59 24.71 33.82
N CYS A 394 4.26 25.76 33.34
CA CYS A 394 5.64 25.69 32.87
C CYS A 394 6.56 25.37 34.06
N THR A 395 7.17 24.18 34.06
CA THR A 395 8.14 23.77 35.07
C THR A 395 9.46 23.49 34.37
N ASN A 396 10.54 24.14 34.82
CA ASN A 396 11.88 23.98 34.22
C ASN A 396 11.92 24.21 32.69
N GLY A 397 11.14 25.16 32.18
CA GLY A 397 11.09 25.48 30.74
C GLY A 397 10.33 24.48 29.88
N VAL A 398 9.61 23.53 30.48
CA VAL A 398 8.79 22.53 29.79
C VAL A 398 7.36 22.54 30.34
N VAL A 399 6.37 22.51 29.45
CA VAL A 399 4.96 22.21 29.77
C VAL A 399 4.66 20.76 29.45
N THR A 400 3.92 20.11 30.33
CA THR A 400 3.53 18.70 30.17
C THR A 400 2.02 18.59 30.12
N LYS A 401 1.49 17.77 29.22
CA LYS A 401 0.08 17.36 29.22
C LYS A 401 -0.04 15.84 29.26
N ASN A 402 -1.05 15.38 29.97
CA ASN A 402 -1.31 13.96 30.20
C ASN A 402 -2.67 13.59 29.59
N ARG A 403 -2.86 12.30 29.30
CA ARG A 403 -4.16 11.72 28.99
C ARG A 403 -4.36 10.43 29.76
N GLN A 404 -5.60 10.07 30.05
CA GLN A 404 -5.91 8.81 30.71
C GLN A 404 -5.58 7.62 29.81
N VAL A 405 -4.96 6.57 30.37
CA VAL A 405 -4.80 5.27 29.72
C VAL A 405 -5.97 4.39 30.13
N LEU A 406 -6.82 4.03 29.18
CA LEU A 406 -8.00 3.18 29.43
C LEU A 406 -7.65 1.68 29.43
N GLN A 407 -6.60 1.30 28.69
CA GLN A 407 -6.11 -0.07 28.62
C GLN A 407 -4.68 -0.09 28.08
N GLY A 408 -3.88 -1.06 28.56
CA GLY A 408 -2.49 -1.29 28.17
C GLY A 408 -1.50 -0.89 29.26
N GLY A 409 -0.41 -1.65 29.40
CA GLY A 409 0.58 -1.47 30.46
C GLY A 409 1.55 -0.28 30.26
N VAL A 410 2.69 -0.34 30.94
CA VAL A 410 3.69 0.74 31.08
C VAL A 410 4.13 1.41 29.77
N GLU A 411 4.18 0.68 28.65
CA GLU A 411 4.50 1.27 27.33
C GLU A 411 3.47 2.31 26.88
N CYS A 412 2.21 2.14 27.28
CA CYS A 412 1.11 3.04 26.94
C CYS A 412 1.15 4.29 27.82
N GLU A 413 1.46 4.16 29.11
CA GLU A 413 1.62 5.29 30.04
C GLU A 413 2.72 6.26 29.57
N ARG A 414 3.86 5.74 29.11
CA ARG A 414 4.93 6.59 28.53
C ARG A 414 4.47 7.39 27.32
N LYS A 415 3.49 6.88 26.56
CA LYS A 415 2.89 7.56 25.39
C LYS A 415 1.65 8.38 25.75
N ALA A 416 1.26 8.38 27.02
CA ALA A 416 0.16 9.16 27.55
C ALA A 416 0.61 10.54 28.06
N VAL A 417 1.90 10.86 27.91
CA VAL A 417 2.51 12.13 28.32
C VAL A 417 3.13 12.78 27.09
N ILE A 418 2.88 14.08 26.91
CA ILE A 418 3.56 14.92 25.91
C ILE A 418 4.18 16.12 26.63
N THR A 419 5.46 16.34 26.36
CA THR A 419 6.23 17.49 26.83
C THR A 419 6.50 18.44 25.67
N GLN A 420 6.39 19.75 25.91
CA GLN A 420 6.72 20.79 24.94
C GLN A 420 7.52 21.90 25.63
N ALA A 421 8.49 22.50 24.95
CA ALA A 421 9.21 23.66 25.48
C ALA A 421 8.25 24.84 25.66
N CYS A 422 8.40 25.59 26.74
CA CYS A 422 7.58 26.77 26.98
C CYS A 422 7.83 27.80 25.86
N THR A 423 6.76 28.30 25.26
CA THR A 423 6.85 29.42 24.32
C THR A 423 7.27 30.65 25.11
N LYS A 424 8.47 31.19 24.86
CA LYS A 424 8.86 32.50 25.38
C LYS A 424 7.79 33.50 24.93
N THR A 425 7.01 34.01 25.86
CA THR A 425 6.13 35.15 25.62
C THR A 425 7.02 36.31 25.18
N PRO A 426 6.79 36.95 24.03
CA PRO A 426 7.46 38.20 23.71
C PRO A 426 6.88 39.29 24.63
N GLY A 427 7.71 39.84 25.52
CA GLY A 427 7.42 41.09 26.24
C GLY A 427 6.97 40.93 27.70
N SER A 428 7.92 40.60 28.57
CA SER A 428 8.20 41.45 29.73
C SER A 428 9.41 42.31 29.38
#